data_AF-A0A2T2U6C9-F1
#
_entry.id   AF-A0A2T2U6C9-F1
#
_cell.length_a   1.000
_cell.length_b   1.000
_cell.length_c   1.000
_cell.angle_alpha   90.00
_cell.angle_beta   90.00
_cell.angle_gamma   90.00
#
_symmetry.space_group_name_H-M   'P 1'
#
loop_
_entity.id
_entity.type
_entity.pdbx_description
1 polymer ?
#
loop_
_entity_poly.entity_id
_entity_poly.type
_entity_poly.pdbx_seq_one_letter_code
_entity_poly.pdbx_strand_id
1 'polypeptide(L)' 'NDFEAPIAEATPAVAEIRTALHNTDAAYVSLSGSGGAVYGIFETRDAARAARDAIQTPNACAYLMPAPG' A
#
# COMPACT_ATOMS: atom_id res chain seq x y z
N ASN A 1 -9.14 14.98 1.24
CA ASN A 1 -10.14 13.90 1.22
C ASN A 1 -10.23 13.37 2.65
N ASP A 2 -11.31 13.67 3.35
CA ASP A 2 -11.44 13.58 4.83
C ASP A 2 -11.75 12.17 5.37
N PHE A 3 -11.51 11.13 4.57
CA PHE A 3 -11.79 9.74 4.95
C PHE A 3 -10.57 8.96 5.46
N GLU A 4 -9.42 9.60 5.62
CA GLU A 4 -8.20 8.93 6.08
C GLU A 4 -8.16 8.69 7.61
N ALA A 5 -8.81 9.55 8.39
CA ALA A 5 -8.75 9.48 9.86
C ALA A 5 -9.48 8.26 10.47
N PRO A 6 -10.69 7.86 10.02
CA PRO A 6 -11.42 6.75 10.66
C PRO A 6 -10.86 5.36 10.31
N ILE A 7 -10.23 5.23 9.14
CA ILE A 7 -9.73 3.93 8.65
C ILE A 7 -8.40 3.56 9.33
N ALA A 8 -7.59 4.56 9.70
CA ALA A 8 -6.35 4.34 10.46
C ALA A 8 -6.62 3.79 11.87
N GLU A 9 -7.74 4.16 12.50
CA GLU A 9 -8.15 3.64 13.82
C GLU A 9 -8.79 2.25 13.76
N ALA A 10 -9.50 1.93 12.67
CA ALA A 10 -10.24 0.67 12.55
C ALA A 10 -9.34 -0.56 12.30
N THR A 11 -8.14 -0.37 11.71
CA THR A 11 -7.30 -1.49 11.30
C THR A 11 -5.79 -1.16 11.45
N PRO A 12 -5.17 -1.36 12.63
CA PRO A 12 -3.75 -1.01 12.85
C PRO A 12 -2.78 -1.69 11.87
N ALA A 13 -3.07 -2.91 11.43
CA ALA A 13 -2.29 -3.62 10.41
C ALA A 13 -2.25 -2.86 9.06
N VAL A 14 -3.31 -2.13 8.73
CA VAL A 14 -3.40 -1.34 7.50
C VAL A 14 -2.59 -0.05 7.63
N ALA A 15 -2.57 0.57 8.81
CA ALA A 15 -1.73 1.72 9.10
C ALA A 15 -0.22 1.40 8.99
N GLU A 16 0.20 0.21 9.45
CA GLU A 16 1.57 -0.27 9.29
C GLU A 16 1.96 -0.44 7.82
N ILE A 17 1.11 -1.12 7.02
CA ILE A 17 1.35 -1.33 5.59
C ILE A 17 1.35 0.01 4.83
N ARG A 18 0.45 0.93 5.17
CA ARG A 18 0.42 2.29 4.61
C ARG A 18 1.70 3.05 4.91
N THR A 19 2.18 3.02 6.16
CA THR A 19 3.45 3.66 6.54
C THR A 19 4.62 3.04 5.78
N ALA A 20 4.64 1.71 5.67
CA ALA A 20 5.65 1.00 4.91
C ALA A 20 5.63 1.40 3.42
N LEU A 21 4.46 1.53 2.81
CA LEU A 21 4.30 2.01 1.43
C LEU A 21 4.69 3.48 1.27
N HIS A 22 4.36 4.36 2.22
CA HIS A 22 4.79 5.76 2.20
C HIS A 22 6.30 5.92 2.33
N ASN A 23 6.98 4.96 2.96
CA ASN A 23 8.43 4.92 3.03
C ASN A 23 9.09 4.36 1.74
N THR A 24 8.31 4.00 0.73
CA THR A 24 8.80 3.61 -0.60
C THR A 24 8.61 4.73 -1.62
N ASP A 25 9.18 4.57 -2.82
CA ASP A 25 9.02 5.50 -3.96
C ASP A 25 7.62 5.43 -4.61
N ALA A 26 6.57 5.24 -3.80
CA ALA A 26 5.20 5.24 -4.27
C ALA A 26 4.77 6.66 -4.64
N ALA A 27 4.38 6.87 -5.89
CA ALA A 27 3.87 8.16 -6.38
C ALA A 27 2.48 8.49 -5.80
N TYR A 28 1.71 7.45 -5.47
CA TYR A 28 0.41 7.60 -4.81
C TYR A 28 0.15 6.41 -3.91
N VAL A 29 -0.33 6.63 -2.69
CA VAL A 29 -0.73 5.56 -1.76
C VAL A 29 -2.16 5.81 -1.33
N SER A 30 -3.01 4.80 -1.45
CA SER A 30 -4.41 4.91 -1.06
C SER A 30 -4.97 3.58 -0.58
N LEU A 31 -6.09 3.67 0.13
CA LEU A 31 -6.80 2.53 0.69
C LEU A 31 -7.78 1.99 -0.35
N SER A 32 -7.77 0.67 -0.55
CA SER A 32 -8.75 -0.01 -1.38
C SER A 32 -9.98 -0.37 -0.54
N GLY A 33 -11.14 0.15 -0.95
CA GLY A 33 -12.45 -0.25 -0.44
C GLY A 33 -12.71 0.09 1.02
N SER A 34 -13.43 -0.80 1.72
CA SER A 34 -13.90 -0.66 3.11
C SER A 34 -12.79 -0.72 4.18
N GLY A 35 -11.54 -0.37 3.83
CA GLY A 35 -10.41 -0.27 4.76
C GLY A 35 -9.60 -1.56 4.99
N GLY A 36 -9.73 -2.55 4.10
CA GLY A 36 -9.06 -3.86 4.26
C GLY A 36 -7.77 -4.07 3.46
N ALA A 37 -7.46 -3.19 2.51
CA ALA A 37 -6.25 -3.29 1.69
C ALA A 37 -5.68 -1.91 1.37
N VAL A 38 -4.36 -1.81 1.21
CA VAL A 38 -3.65 -0.60 0.77
C VAL A 38 -3.02 -0.88 -0.58
N TYR A 39 -3.07 0.08 -1.50
CA TYR A 39 -2.33 0.00 -2.75
C TYR A 39 -1.48 1.26 -2.95
N GLY A 40 -0.30 1.04 -3.52
CA GLY A 40 0.59 2.09 -4.00
C GLY A 40 0.65 2.07 -5.52
N ILE A 41 0.61 3.24 -6.14
CA ILE A 41 0.91 3.42 -7.56
C ILE A 41 2.36 3.87 -7.65
N PHE A 42 3.12 3.20 -8.52
CA PHE A 42 4.52 3.47 -8.79
C PHE A 42 4.70 3.85 -10.24
N GLU A 43 5.58 4.81 -10.51
CA GLU A 43 5.89 5.22 -11.90
C GLU A 43 6.67 4.14 -12.65
N THR A 44 7.46 3.34 -11.94
CA THR A 44 8.29 2.29 -12.52
C THR A 44 7.98 0.93 -11.92
N ARG A 45 8.12 -0.11 -12.76
CA ARG A 45 7.97 -1.51 -12.33
C ARG A 45 9.06 -1.91 -11.33
N ASP A 46 10.26 -1.35 -11.46
CA ASP A 46 11.37 -1.62 -10.55
C ASP A 46 11.10 -1.06 -9.16
N ALA A 47 10.59 0.18 -9.04
CA ALA A 47 10.17 0.75 -7.76
C ALA A 47 9.05 -0.10 -7.10
N ALA A 48 8.05 -0.53 -7.87
CA ALA A 48 6.99 -1.40 -7.37
C ALA A 48 7.55 -2.74 -6.85
N ARG A 49 8.53 -3.32 -7.54
CA ARG A 49 9.16 -4.59 -7.16
C ARG A 49 10.01 -4.43 -5.90
N ALA A 50 10.81 -3.37 -5.83
CA ALA A 50 11.61 -3.06 -4.65
C ALA A 50 10.71 -2.82 -3.42
N ALA A 51 9.61 -2.09 -3.59
CA ALA A 51 8.62 -1.88 -2.54
C ALA A 51 7.98 -3.20 -2.06
N ARG A 52 7.58 -4.09 -2.97
CA ARG A 52 7.07 -5.42 -2.61
C ARG A 52 8.09 -6.23 -1.82
N ASP A 53 9.36 -6.23 -2.26
CA ASP A 53 10.41 -7.00 -1.61
C ASP A 53 10.79 -6.41 -0.24
N ALA A 54 10.65 -5.09 -0.06
CA ALA A 54 10.79 -4.43 1.24
C ALA A 54 9.60 -4.70 2.18
N ILE A 55 8.40 -4.88 1.63
CA ILE A 55 7.15 -5.12 2.38
C ILE A 55 6.84 -6.62 2.38
N GLN A 56 7.71 -7.39 3.06
CA GLN A 56 7.45 -8.80 3.37
C GLN A 56 7.05 -8.94 4.84
N THR A 57 5.78 -8.69 5.14
CA THR A 57 5.22 -8.93 6.48
C THR A 57 4.53 -10.30 6.55
N PRO A 58 4.77 -11.10 7.60
CA PRO A 58 4.18 -12.44 7.70
C PRO A 58 2.65 -12.46 7.81
N ASN A 59 2.03 -11.31 8.12
CA ASN A 59 0.59 -11.15 8.29
C ASN A 59 -0.09 -10.42 7.11
N ALA A 60 0.61 -10.21 5.98
CA ALA A 60 0.04 -9.55 4.81
C ALA A 60 0.54 -10.18 3.50
N CYS A 61 -0.33 -10.18 2.48
CA CYS A 61 0.05 -10.59 1.13
C CYS A 61 0.24 -9.35 0.25
N ALA A 62 1.45 -9.13 -0.26
CA ALA A 62 1.74 -8.08 -1.23
C ALA A 62 1.59 -8.62 -2.67
N TYR A 63 0.71 -8.00 -3.45
CA TYR A 63 0.49 -8.33 -4.86
C TYR A 63 0.96 -7.20 -5.76
N LEU A 64 1.69 -7.53 -6.83
CA LEU A 64 2.17 -6.57 -7.82
C LEU A 64 1.35 -6.76 -9.10
N MET A 65 0.45 -5.83 -9.38
CA MET A 65 -0.38 -5.87 -10.59
C MET A 65 0.19 -4.95 -11.66
N PRO A 66 0.52 -5.46 -12.86
CA PRO A 66 0.82 -4.61 -14.00
C PRO A 66 -0.46 -3.90 -14.47
N ALA A 67 -0.35 -2.64 -14.88
CA ALA A 67 -1.46 -1.93 -15.50
C ALA A 67 -1.94 -2.70 -16.75
N PRO A 68 -3.27 -2.90 -16.94
CA PRO A 68 -3.79 -3.45 -18.18
C PRO A 68 -3.43 -2.49 -19.32
N GLY A 69 -2.80 -3.05 -20.37
CA GLY A 69 -2.47 -2.33 -21.60
C GLY A 69 -3.67 -2.16 -22.51
#